data_AF-A0A7K1AXX6-F1
#
_entry.id   AF-A0A7K1AXX6-F1
#
_cell.length_a   1.000
_cell.length_b   1.000
_cell.length_c   1.000
_cell.angle_alpha   90.00
_cell.angle_beta   90.00
_cell.angle_gamma   90.00
#
_symmetry.space_group_name_H-M   'P 1'
#
loop_
_entity.id
_entity.type
_entity.pdbx_description
1 polymer ?
#
loop_
_entity_poly.entity_id
_entity_poly.type
_entity_poly.pdbx_seq_one_letter_code
_entity_poly.pdbx_strand_id
1 'polypeptide(L)' 'PDDRWGERVTAVVQARAGTTPTLESIQEHCRLHVAGYKVPRQLTLVALMVRSPAGKSDYRWAKQQAMVDAGLEG' A
#
# COMPACT_ATOMS: atom_id res chain seq x y z
N PRO A 1 3.61 -9.31 -6.60
CA PRO A 1 2.88 -10.57 -6.82
C PRO A 1 3.09 -11.55 -5.67
N ASP A 2 2.06 -12.35 -5.36
CA ASP A 2 2.18 -13.45 -4.41
C ASP A 2 2.28 -14.76 -5.20
N ASP A 3 3.32 -15.55 -4.96
CA ASP A 3 3.60 -16.78 -5.72
C ASP A 3 2.48 -17.84 -5.60
N ARG A 4 1.61 -17.72 -4.58
CA ARG A 4 0.54 -18.68 -4.32
C ARG A 4 -0.85 -18.20 -4.75
N TRP A 5 -1.09 -16.89 -4.77
CA TRP A 5 -2.43 -16.32 -4.94
C TRP A 5 -2.54 -15.31 -6.10
N GLY A 6 -1.44 -15.02 -6.81
CA GLY A 6 -1.36 -14.03 -7.89
C GLY A 6 -1.31 -12.59 -7.37
N GLU A 7 -2.19 -12.23 -6.43
CA GLU A 7 -2.32 -10.89 -5.88
C GLU A 7 -2.04 -10.84 -4.36
N ARG A 8 -1.48 -9.71 -3.89
CA ARG A 8 -1.21 -9.44 -2.47
C ARG A 8 -1.82 -8.10 -2.08
N VAL A 9 -2.63 -8.08 -1.01
CA VAL A 9 -3.17 -6.83 -0.45
C VAL A 9 -2.02 -5.96 0.04
N THR A 10 -1.86 -4.79 -0.56
CA THR A 10 -0.75 -3.89 -0.29
C THR A 10 -1.28 -2.50 0.04
N ALA A 11 -0.75 -1.90 1.11
CA ALA A 11 -1.02 -0.51 1.46
C ALA A 11 0.08 0.39 0.88
N VAL A 12 -0.29 1.40 0.10
CA VAL A 12 0.62 2.46 -0.36
C VAL A 12 0.32 3.71 0.44
N VAL A 13 1.27 4.15 1.25
CA VAL A 13 1.04 5.16 2.30
C VAL A 13 2.03 6.31 2.19
N GLN A 14 1.49 7.52 2.09
CA GLN A 14 2.26 8.73 2.36
C GLN A 14 2.15 9.05 3.85
N ALA A 15 3.27 8.92 4.57
CA ALA A 15 3.31 9.28 5.99
C ALA A 15 3.17 10.80 6.18
N ARG A 16 2.58 11.21 7.30
CA ARG A 16 2.60 12.62 7.70
C ARG A 16 4.00 12.95 8.23
N ALA A 17 4.36 14.23 8.19
CA ALA A 17 5.62 14.68 8.76
C ALA A 17 5.74 14.25 10.23
N GLY A 18 6.90 13.66 10.60
CA GLY A 18 7.15 13.16 11.95
C GLY A 18 6.49 11.83 12.28
N THR A 19 5.83 11.15 11.34
CA THR A 19 5.29 9.80 11.55
C THR A 19 6.03 8.76 10.73
N THR A 20 6.10 7.54 11.27
CA THR A 20 6.72 6.40 10.60
C THR A 20 5.83 5.18 10.80
N PRO A 21 4.73 5.07 10.02
CA PRO A 21 3.83 3.93 10.14
C PRO A 21 4.56 2.64 9.75
N THR A 22 4.38 1.60 10.56
CA THR A 22 4.86 0.26 10.27
C THR A 22 3.74 -0.60 9.69
N LEU A 23 4.09 -1.68 9.00
CA LEU A 23 3.11 -2.64 8.51
C LEU A 23 2.24 -3.16 9.66
N GLU A 24 2.85 -3.50 10.80
CA GLU A 24 2.15 -3.98 11.99
C GLU A 24 1.13 -2.96 12.51
N SER A 25 1.53 -1.69 12.68
CA SER A 25 0.63 -0.63 13.14
C SER A 25 -0.57 -0.43 12.19
N ILE A 26 -0.32 -0.47 10.87
CA ILE A 26 -1.39 -0.38 9.87
C ILE A 26 -2.31 -1.60 9.94
N GLN A 27 -1.77 -2.80 10.11
CA GLN A 27 -2.56 -4.01 10.21
C GLN A 27 -3.42 -4.04 11.48
N GLU A 28 -2.89 -3.62 12.62
CA GLU A 28 -3.63 -3.51 13.88
C GLU A 28 -4.83 -2.58 13.72
N HIS A 29 -4.61 -1.41 13.13
CA HIS A 29 -5.68 -0.48 12.83
C HIS A 29 -6.73 -1.11 11.89
N CYS A 30 -6.30 -1.73 10.78
CA CYS A 30 -7.23 -2.35 9.83
C CYS A 30 -8.06 -3.49 10.45
N ARG A 31 -7.49 -4.31 11.34
CA ARG A 31 -8.21 -5.42 11.98
C ARG A 31 -9.44 -4.99 12.79
N LEU A 32 -9.48 -3.73 13.24
CA LEU A 32 -10.62 -3.16 13.96
C LEU A 32 -11.76 -2.72 13.02
N HIS A 33 -11.50 -2.58 11.72
CA HIS A 33 -12.40 -1.93 10.78
C HIS A 33 -12.79 -2.79 9.58
N VAL A 34 -11.99 -3.80 9.21
CA VAL A 34 -12.23 -4.65 8.04
C VAL A 34 -12.03 -6.12 8.35
N ALA A 35 -12.65 -6.99 7.55
CA ALA A 35 -12.44 -8.43 7.63
C ALA A 35 -10.97 -8.80 7.41
N GLY A 36 -10.48 -9.83 8.11
CA GLY A 36 -9.05 -10.20 8.14
C GLY A 36 -8.41 -10.40 6.77
N TYR A 37 -9.14 -10.93 5.78
CA TYR A 37 -8.61 -11.13 4.42
C TYR A 37 -8.37 -9.82 3.65
N LYS A 38 -8.89 -8.67 4.13
CA LYS A 38 -8.65 -7.34 3.56
C LYS A 38 -7.49 -6.60 4.26
N VAL A 39 -6.90 -7.20 5.30
CA VAL A 39 -5.79 -6.59 6.01
C VAL A 39 -4.53 -6.62 5.13
N PRO A 40 -3.82 -5.49 4.96
CA PRO A 40 -2.62 -5.44 4.14
C PRO A 40 -1.53 -6.41 4.59
N ARG A 41 -0.89 -7.08 3.64
CA ARG A 41 0.27 -7.96 3.86
C ARG A 41 1.60 -7.33 3.49
N GLN A 42 1.56 -6.16 2.85
CA GLN A 42 2.72 -5.37 2.48
C GLN A 42 2.40 -3.89 2.67
N LEU A 43 3.42 -3.11 3.01
CA LEU A 43 3.35 -1.67 3.15
C LEU A 43 4.44 -1.06 2.28
N THR A 44 4.04 -0.17 1.38
CA THR A 44 4.95 0.63 0.56
C THR A 44 4.81 2.09 0.98
N LEU A 45 5.90 2.65 1.51
CA LEU A 45 5.94 4.05 1.91
C LEU A 45 6.36 4.92 0.73
N VAL A 46 5.65 6.03 0.54
CA VAL A 46 5.92 7.00 -0.53
C VAL A 46 6.14 8.39 0.05
N ALA A 47 7.07 9.14 -0.54
CA ALA A 47 7.29 10.53 -0.16
C ALA A 47 6.10 11.42 -0.53
N LEU A 48 5.49 11.17 -1.69
CA LEU A 48 4.37 11.94 -2.22
C LEU A 48 3.35 11.02 -2.89
N MET A 49 2.08 11.14 -2.50
CA MET A 49 0.98 10.45 -3.16
C MET A 49 0.66 11.14 -4.49
N VAL A 50 0.84 10.43 -5.61
CA VAL A 50 0.44 10.95 -6.93
C VAL A 50 -1.07 10.79 -7.12
N ARG A 51 -1.68 11.82 -7.71
CA ARG A 51 -3.09 11.86 -8.06
C ARG A 51 -3.25 12.08 -9.56
N SER A 52 -4.36 11.60 -10.10
CA SER A 52 -4.74 11.86 -11.49
C SER A 52 -5.05 13.35 -11.70
N PRO A 53 -5.10 13.85 -12.95
CA PRO A 53 -5.47 15.24 -13.24
C PRO A 53 -6.83 15.65 -12.67
N ALA A 54 -7.74 14.69 -12.47
CA ALA A 54 -9.04 14.90 -11.83
C ALA A 54 -8.99 14.88 -10.28
N GLY A 55 -7.80 14.81 -9.68
CA GLY A 55 -7.58 14.81 -8.23
C GLY A 55 -7.87 13.46 -7.53
N LYS A 56 -8.18 12.40 -8.28
CA LYS A 56 -8.43 11.06 -7.72
C LYS A 56 -7.11 10.34 -7.45
N SER A 57 -7.14 9.34 -6.57
CA SER A 57 -6.00 8.45 -6.38
C SER A 57 -5.60 7.81 -7.71
N ASP A 58 -4.32 7.86 -8.05
CA ASP A 58 -3.79 7.21 -9.24
C ASP A 58 -3.42 5.75 -8.92
N TYR A 59 -4.35 4.83 -9.19
CA TYR A 59 -4.15 3.42 -8.90
C TYR A 59 -3.09 2.76 -9.78
N ARG A 60 -2.85 3.28 -10.99
CA ARG A 60 -1.81 2.73 -11.88
C ARG A 60 -0.42 3.05 -11.31
N TRP A 61 -0.22 4.31 -10.92
CA TRP A 61 1.00 4.73 -10.24
C TRP A 61 1.18 3.99 -8.90
N ALA A 62 0.12 3.88 -8.09
CA ALA A 62 0.20 3.20 -6.80
C ALA A 62 0.58 1.71 -6.96
N LYS A 63 0.01 1.03 -7.96
CA LYS A 63 0.37 -0.35 -8.28
C LYS A 63 1.83 -0.47 -8.69
N GLN A 64 2.31 0.40 -9.58
CA GLN A 64 3.71 0.41 -10.00
C GLN A 64 4.65 0.60 -8.81
N GLN A 65 4.35 1.53 -7.91
CA GLN A 65 5.16 1.78 -6.73
C GLN A 65 5.22 0.58 -5.79
N ALA A 66 4.09 -0.12 -5.60
CA ALA A 66 4.04 -1.36 -4.82
C ALA A 66 4.84 -2.51 -5.47
N MET A 67 4.85 -2.59 -6.80
CA MET A 67 5.62 -3.60 -7.54
C MET A 67 7.12 -3.33 -7.45
N VAL A 68 7.55 -2.08 -7.64
CA VAL A 68 8.96 -1.67 -7.51
C VAL A 68 9.48 -1.94 -6.09
N ASP A 69 8.72 -1.55 -5.07
CA ASP A 69 9.08 -1.78 -3.66
C ASP A 69 9.16 -3.27 -3.30
N ALA A 70 8.35 -4.10 -3.95
CA ALA A 70 8.43 -5.57 -3.85
C ALA A 70 9.58 -6.20 -4.66
N GLY A 71 10.40 -5.40 -5.37
CA GLY A 71 11.49 -5.90 -6.20
C GLY A 71 11.03 -6.56 -7.50
N LEU A 72 9.86 -6.17 -8.01
CA LEU A 72 9.24 -6.75 -9.21
C LEU A 72 9.16 -5.72 -10.32
N GLU A 73 9.36 -6.16 -11.56
CA GLU A 73 9.23 -5.29 -12.73
C GLU A 73 7.77 -4.81 -12.86
N GLY A 74 7.59 -3.49 -12.97
CA GLY A 74 6.30 -2.77 -12.88
C GLY A 74 5.58 -2.58 -14.20
#